data_AF-A0A6L6IR41-F1
#
_entry.id   AF-A0A6L6IR41-F1
#
_cell.length_a   1.000
_cell.length_b   1.000
_cell.length_c   1.000
_cell.angle_alpha   90.00
_cell.angle_beta   90.00
_cell.angle_gamma   90.00
#
_symmetry.space_group_name_H-M   'P 1'
#
loop_
_entity.id
_entity.type
_entity.pdbx_description
1 polymer ?
#
loop_
_entity_poly.entity_id
_entity_poly.type
_entity_poly.pdbx_seq_one_letter_code
_entity_poly.pdbx_strand_id
1 'polypeptide(L)'
;MFSGLFIILLPLIVGYLIPLHHAAVLRLINRLLSGIVYLILFFMGISLAFLDNLTANLVAIVHYSAVSVAAILLCNAAALLWLEKALPWRYQHQQETLPSRLAMALESLRLCGVVGLGFITGLSGFAFLQHATQASEFTLIFLLLLVGIQLRNSGMTLRQIVLNRRGAIVAAAVVASSLLGGLISSLLLGLPVKTALAMASGFGWYSLSGILLTEAYGPVIGSAAFFNDLARELIAIMLIPGLVRRSRSTALGLCGATSMDFTLPVLQRSGGLELVPAAIVHGFILSLLAPVLMAFFSAY
;
A
#
# COMPACT_ATOMS: atom_id res chain seq x y z
N MET A 1 14.63 -0.16 -20.85
CA MET A 1 13.42 -1.00 -20.82
C MET A 1 13.47 -2.03 -19.69
N PHE A 2 14.38 -3.01 -19.71
CA PHE A 2 14.45 -4.02 -18.64
C PHE A 2 15.18 -3.57 -17.36
N SER A 3 16.08 -2.58 -17.41
CA SER A 3 16.90 -2.22 -16.25
C SER A 3 16.08 -1.83 -15.01
N GLY A 4 15.11 -0.92 -15.12
CA GLY A 4 14.31 -0.49 -13.96
C GLY A 4 13.42 -1.60 -13.38
N LEU A 5 12.81 -2.42 -14.24
CA LEU A 5 12.01 -3.57 -13.82
C LEU A 5 12.89 -4.62 -13.11
N PHE A 6 14.07 -4.90 -13.65
CA PHE A 6 15.03 -5.82 -13.03
C PHE A 6 15.59 -5.27 -11.72
N ILE A 7 15.87 -3.97 -11.62
CA ILE A 7 16.34 -3.34 -10.37
C ILE A 7 15.31 -3.50 -9.24
N ILE A 8 14.02 -3.52 -9.56
CA ILE A 8 12.94 -3.70 -8.57
C ILE A 8 12.65 -5.19 -8.30
N LEU A 9 12.50 -6.00 -9.35
CA LEU A 9 12.10 -7.40 -9.21
C LEU A 9 13.24 -8.30 -8.75
N LEU A 10 14.49 -8.03 -9.16
CA LEU A 10 15.63 -8.89 -8.83
C LEU A 10 15.88 -8.94 -7.31
N PRO A 11 15.99 -7.82 -6.56
CA PRO A 11 16.16 -7.87 -5.11
C PRO A 11 15.00 -8.59 -4.43
N LEU A 12 13.76 -8.34 -4.88
CA LEU A 12 12.57 -9.00 -4.36
C LEU A 12 12.62 -10.52 -4.53
N ILE A 13 12.97 -11.00 -5.74
CA ILE A 13 13.10 -12.43 -6.06
C ILE A 13 14.26 -13.04 -5.26
N VAL A 14 15.43 -12.39 -5.25
CA VAL A 14 16.60 -12.85 -4.50
C VAL A 14 16.26 -12.98 -3.02
N GLY A 15 15.58 -11.98 -2.44
CA GLY A 15 15.12 -12.02 -1.07
C GLY A 15 14.13 -13.18 -0.82
N TYR A 16 13.20 -13.39 -1.75
CA TYR A 16 12.22 -14.47 -1.65
C TYR A 16 12.86 -15.87 -1.70
N LEU A 17 14.03 -16.01 -2.32
CA LEU A 17 14.76 -17.28 -2.36
C LEU A 17 15.52 -17.59 -1.06
N ILE A 18 15.53 -16.70 -0.07
CA ILE A 18 16.24 -16.88 1.21
C ILE A 18 15.27 -17.37 2.30
N PRO A 19 15.24 -18.68 2.61
CA PRO A 19 14.47 -19.20 3.73
C PRO A 19 15.19 -18.92 5.05
N LEU A 20 14.45 -18.43 6.04
CA LEU A 20 14.94 -18.16 7.39
C LEU A 20 14.10 -18.94 8.41
N HIS A 21 14.79 -19.67 9.30
CA HIS A 21 14.15 -20.50 10.33
C HIS A 21 14.21 -19.86 11.72
N HIS A 22 15.08 -18.86 11.92
CA HIS A 22 15.31 -18.24 13.22
C HIS A 22 14.38 -17.05 13.45
N ALA A 23 13.46 -17.18 14.42
CA ALA A 23 12.50 -16.13 14.78
C ALA A 23 13.16 -14.81 15.22
N ALA A 24 14.37 -14.85 15.77
CA ALA A 24 15.14 -13.64 16.12
C ALA A 24 15.52 -12.82 14.88
N VAL A 25 15.95 -13.48 13.80
CA VAL A 25 16.34 -12.83 12.54
C VAL A 25 15.11 -12.24 11.85
N LEU A 26 13.99 -12.96 11.84
CA LEU A 26 12.73 -12.44 11.29
C LEU A 26 12.24 -11.20 12.04
N ARG A 27 12.34 -11.18 13.37
CA ARG A 27 12.04 -9.99 14.18
C ARG A 27 12.97 -8.82 13.87
N LEU A 28 14.26 -9.08 13.64
CA LEU A 28 15.21 -8.04 13.22
C LEU A 28 14.85 -7.48 11.85
N ILE A 29 14.55 -8.34 10.86
CA ILE A 29 14.12 -7.93 9.52
C ILE A 29 12.88 -7.06 9.58
N ASN A 30 11.86 -7.45 10.34
CA ASN A 30 10.65 -6.64 10.51
C ASN A 30 10.97 -5.27 11.12
N ARG A 31 11.87 -5.21 12.11
CA ARG A 31 12.30 -3.94 12.71
C ARG A 31 13.08 -3.07 11.71
N LEU A 32 13.96 -3.68 10.91
CA LEU A 32 14.70 -2.99 9.86
C LEU A 32 13.76 -2.45 8.78
N LEU A 33 12.79 -3.26 8.33
CA LEU A 33 11.76 -2.84 7.37
C LEU A 33 11.02 -1.60 7.88
N SER A 34 10.53 -1.62 9.13
CA SER A 34 9.87 -0.46 9.72
C SER A 34 10.80 0.77 9.76
N GLY A 35 12.05 0.61 10.19
CA GLY A 35 13.02 1.71 10.24
C GLY A 35 13.35 2.29 8.86
N ILE A 36 13.49 1.42 7.86
CA ILE A 36 13.75 1.82 6.47
C ILE A 36 12.58 2.60 5.89
N VAL A 37 11.33 2.21 6.21
CA VAL A 37 10.15 2.98 5.80
C VAL A 37 10.21 4.41 6.34
N TYR A 38 10.55 4.60 7.62
CA TYR A 38 10.73 5.94 8.18
C TYR A 38 11.83 6.73 7.46
N LEU A 39 12.97 6.10 7.18
CA LEU A 39 14.08 6.73 6.47
C LEU A 39 13.71 7.16 5.04
N ILE A 40 13.00 6.30 4.31
CA ILE A 40 12.49 6.56 2.97
C ILE A 40 11.52 7.74 2.95
N LEU A 41 10.55 7.75 3.86
CA LEU A 41 9.56 8.83 3.94
C LEU A 41 10.21 10.16 4.30
N PHE A 42 11.26 10.12 5.12
CA PHE A 42 12.08 11.29 5.42
C PHE A 42 12.79 11.82 4.15
N PHE A 43 13.42 10.95 3.35
CA PHE A 43 14.02 11.35 2.07
C PHE A 43 13.00 11.84 1.04
N MET A 44 11.81 11.25 0.99
CA MET A 44 10.71 11.73 0.16
C MET A 44 10.32 13.17 0.56
N GLY A 45 10.22 13.44 1.87
CA GLY A 45 9.99 14.78 2.40
C GLY A 45 11.08 15.78 1.98
N ILE A 46 12.35 15.41 2.11
CA ILE A 46 13.48 16.24 1.65
C ILE A 46 13.36 16.53 0.16
N SER A 47 13.06 15.51 -0.64
CA SER A 47 12.95 15.63 -2.11
C SER A 47 11.83 16.59 -2.52
N LEU A 48 10.73 16.64 -1.76
CA LEU A 48 9.66 17.62 -1.98
C LEU A 48 10.11 19.07 -1.76
N ALA A 49 11.03 19.31 -0.83
CA ALA A 49 11.51 20.66 -0.52
C ALA A 49 12.39 21.24 -1.63
N PHE A 50 13.02 20.39 -2.44
CA PHE A 50 13.86 20.78 -3.57
C PHE A 50 13.09 20.94 -4.89
N LEU A 51 11.77 20.77 -4.88
CA LEU A 51 10.96 20.99 -6.08
C LEU A 51 10.85 22.48 -6.41
N ASP A 52 11.15 22.82 -7.66
CA ASP A 52 10.77 24.11 -8.23
C ASP A 52 9.24 24.28 -8.18
N ASN A 53 8.75 25.52 -8.12
CA ASN A 53 7.30 25.80 -8.06
C ASN A 53 6.57 24.99 -6.97
N LEU A 54 7.17 24.92 -5.78
CA LEU A 54 6.72 24.11 -4.64
C LEU A 54 5.21 24.16 -4.38
N THR A 55 4.61 25.36 -4.38
CA THR A 55 3.16 25.53 -4.17
C THR A 55 2.33 24.79 -5.22
N ALA A 56 2.68 24.91 -6.51
CA ALA A 56 1.98 24.24 -7.59
C ALA A 56 2.11 22.70 -7.47
N ASN A 57 3.29 22.22 -7.10
CA ASN A 57 3.55 20.80 -6.89
C ASN A 57 2.80 20.23 -5.68
N LEU A 58 2.72 20.95 -4.57
CA LEU A 58 1.93 20.54 -3.41
C LEU A 58 0.43 20.47 -3.74
N VAL A 59 -0.09 21.44 -4.49
CA VAL A 59 -1.48 21.41 -4.98
C VAL A 59 -1.70 20.22 -5.91
N ALA A 60 -0.76 19.94 -6.82
CA ALA A 60 -0.84 18.78 -7.70
C ALA A 60 -0.85 17.46 -6.92
N ILE A 61 -0.04 17.31 -5.88
CA ILE A 61 -0.01 16.12 -5.01
C ILE A 61 -1.39 15.87 -4.39
N VAL A 62 -1.99 16.89 -3.78
CA VAL A 62 -3.31 16.79 -3.15
C VAL A 62 -4.39 16.49 -4.18
N HIS A 63 -4.35 17.16 -5.34
CA HIS A 63 -5.31 16.93 -6.41
C HIS A 63 -5.23 15.51 -6.97
N TYR A 64 -4.02 15.04 -7.32
CA TYR A 64 -3.80 13.70 -7.84
C TYR A 64 -4.16 12.62 -6.83
N SER A 65 -3.82 12.80 -5.56
CA SER A 65 -4.18 11.84 -4.53
C SER A 65 -5.70 11.80 -4.32
N ALA A 66 -6.36 12.95 -4.18
CA ALA A 66 -7.80 13.01 -3.90
C ALA A 66 -8.65 12.37 -5.00
N VAL A 67 -8.36 12.69 -6.27
CA VAL A 67 -9.06 12.12 -7.42
C VAL A 67 -8.79 10.62 -7.55
N SER A 68 -7.54 10.19 -7.37
CA SER A 68 -7.18 8.76 -7.44
C SER A 68 -7.84 7.95 -6.33
N VAL A 69 -7.80 8.42 -5.08
CA VAL A 69 -8.46 7.78 -3.93
C VAL A 69 -9.94 7.62 -4.19
N ALA A 70 -10.60 8.71 -4.60
CA ALA A 70 -12.03 8.70 -4.85
C ALA A 70 -12.40 7.71 -5.96
N ALA A 71 -11.71 7.76 -7.10
CA ALA A 71 -11.97 6.86 -8.22
C ALA A 71 -11.76 5.39 -7.83
N ILE A 72 -10.64 5.08 -7.16
CA ILE A 72 -10.31 3.71 -6.72
C ILE A 72 -11.31 3.20 -5.68
N LEU A 73 -11.61 3.99 -4.64
CA LEU A 73 -12.54 3.57 -3.60
C LEU A 73 -13.96 3.37 -4.12
N LEU A 74 -14.44 4.23 -5.02
CA LEU A 74 -15.76 4.08 -5.63
C LEU A 74 -15.83 2.81 -6.49
N CYS A 75 -14.80 2.55 -7.30
CA CYS A 75 -14.74 1.33 -8.12
C CYS A 75 -14.68 0.07 -7.25
N ASN A 76 -13.81 0.07 -6.22
CA ASN A 76 -13.69 -1.04 -5.28
C ASN A 76 -15.01 -1.27 -4.54
N ALA A 77 -15.64 -0.21 -4.00
CA ALA A 77 -16.91 -0.32 -3.30
C ALA A 77 -18.00 -0.89 -4.21
N ALA A 78 -18.13 -0.39 -5.45
CA ALA A 78 -19.11 -0.88 -6.41
C ALA A 78 -18.91 -2.35 -6.76
N ALA A 79 -17.67 -2.74 -7.10
CA ALA A 79 -17.33 -4.12 -7.45
C ALA A 79 -17.54 -5.08 -6.28
N LEU A 80 -17.17 -4.68 -5.06
CA LEU A 80 -17.31 -5.52 -3.86
C LEU A 80 -18.76 -5.62 -3.38
N LEU A 81 -19.55 -4.56 -3.51
CA LEU A 81 -20.99 -4.63 -3.23
C LEU A 81 -21.70 -5.52 -4.25
N TRP A 82 -21.29 -5.49 -5.52
CA TRP A 82 -21.78 -6.42 -6.53
C TRP A 82 -21.36 -7.85 -6.23
N LEU A 83 -20.09 -8.08 -5.84
CA LEU A 83 -19.58 -9.38 -5.43
C LEU A 83 -20.35 -9.96 -4.23
N GLU A 84 -20.66 -9.14 -3.22
CA GLU A 84 -21.44 -9.58 -2.05
C GLU A 84 -22.87 -9.99 -2.45
N LYS A 85 -23.47 -9.33 -3.46
CA LYS A 85 -24.78 -9.75 -4.00
C LYS A 85 -24.69 -11.08 -4.74
N ALA A 86 -23.64 -11.26 -5.55
CA ALA A 86 -23.46 -12.46 -6.37
C ALA A 86 -23.04 -13.68 -5.53
N LEU A 87 -22.18 -13.48 -4.54
CA LEU A 87 -21.61 -14.50 -3.67
C LEU A 87 -21.72 -14.03 -2.20
N PRO A 88 -22.91 -14.07 -1.59
CA PRO A 88 -23.10 -13.57 -0.23
C PRO A 88 -22.23 -14.31 0.78
N TRP A 89 -21.65 -13.57 1.73
CA TRP A 89 -20.91 -14.12 2.85
C TRP A 89 -21.77 -14.07 4.11
N ARG A 90 -22.60 -15.11 4.26
CA ARG A 90 -23.52 -15.24 5.40
C ARG A 90 -22.79 -15.85 6.58
N TYR A 91 -22.34 -15.00 7.49
CA TYR A 91 -21.97 -15.41 8.84
C TYR A 91 -22.36 -14.32 9.83
N GLN A 92 -22.83 -14.72 11.00
CA GLN A 92 -23.37 -13.81 12.00
C GLN A 92 -22.42 -13.77 13.20
N HIS A 93 -21.83 -12.60 13.45
CA HIS A 93 -20.91 -12.37 14.55
C HIS A 93 -21.36 -11.13 15.30
N GLN A 94 -21.35 -11.19 16.63
CA GLN A 94 -21.59 -10.02 17.47
C GLN A 94 -20.28 -9.25 17.61
N GLN A 95 -20.32 -7.95 17.33
CA GLN A 95 -19.13 -7.10 17.40
C GLN A 95 -18.58 -7.05 18.82
N GLU A 96 -17.28 -7.27 18.96
CA GLU A 96 -16.56 -7.08 20.21
C GLU A 96 -16.15 -5.62 20.40
N THR A 97 -15.54 -5.32 21.56
CA THR A 97 -14.96 -3.99 21.79
C THR A 97 -13.90 -3.67 20.74
N LEU A 98 -14.12 -2.58 20.02
CA LEU A 98 -13.26 -2.18 18.93
C LEU A 98 -11.94 -1.61 19.46
N PRO A 99 -10.81 -1.83 18.77
CA PRO A 99 -9.58 -1.10 19.08
C PRO A 99 -9.80 0.41 18.85
N SER A 100 -8.98 1.23 19.50
CA SER A 100 -9.06 2.69 19.33
C SER A 100 -8.69 3.08 17.90
N ARG A 101 -9.70 3.29 17.05
CA ARG A 101 -9.52 3.69 15.64
C ARG A 101 -8.78 5.01 15.50
N LEU A 102 -8.96 5.93 16.45
CA LEU A 102 -8.23 7.20 16.49
C LEU A 102 -6.74 6.98 16.77
N ALA A 103 -6.40 6.06 17.70
CA ALA A 103 -5.00 5.73 17.96
C ALA A 103 -4.34 5.06 16.73
N MET A 104 -5.05 4.14 16.08
CA MET A 104 -4.56 3.49 14.86
C MET A 104 -4.39 4.49 13.70
N ALA A 105 -5.37 5.37 13.49
CA ALA A 105 -5.26 6.43 12.50
C ALA A 105 -4.10 7.39 12.81
N LEU A 106 -3.87 7.69 14.09
CA LEU A 106 -2.74 8.50 14.52
C LEU A 106 -1.39 7.80 14.26
N GLU A 107 -1.32 6.48 14.43
CA GLU A 107 -0.13 5.69 14.08
C GLU A 107 0.20 5.79 12.58
N SER A 108 -0.78 5.63 11.70
CA SER A 108 -0.59 5.84 10.26
C SER A 108 -0.22 7.30 9.95
N LEU A 109 -0.83 8.27 10.65
CA LEU A 109 -0.57 9.70 10.45
C LEU A 109 0.83 10.13 10.94
N ARG A 110 1.47 9.40 11.85
CA ARG A 110 2.87 9.66 12.25
C ARG A 110 3.82 9.63 11.05
N LEU A 111 3.49 8.85 10.03
CA LEU A 111 4.28 8.77 8.80
C LEU A 111 4.24 10.07 8.00
N CYS A 112 3.08 10.76 7.95
CA CYS A 112 3.01 12.12 7.43
C CYS A 112 3.90 13.08 8.21
N GLY A 113 3.97 12.91 9.53
CA GLY A 113 4.88 13.68 10.38
C GLY A 113 6.35 13.52 9.96
N VAL A 114 6.76 12.30 9.59
CA VAL A 114 8.14 12.02 9.14
C VAL A 114 8.43 12.64 7.78
N VAL A 115 7.46 12.62 6.86
CA VAL A 115 7.56 13.36 5.58
C VAL A 115 7.66 14.86 5.85
N GLY A 116 6.84 15.40 6.76
CA GLY A 116 6.89 16.81 7.14
C GLY A 116 8.22 17.21 7.78
N LEU A 117 8.80 16.36 8.64
CA LEU A 117 10.13 16.57 9.18
C LEU A 117 11.19 16.57 8.08
N GLY A 118 11.15 15.60 7.17
CA GLY A 118 12.03 15.56 5.99
C GLY A 118 11.91 16.84 5.17
N PHE A 119 10.69 17.29 4.90
CA PHE A 119 10.41 18.51 4.18
C PHE A 119 11.01 19.75 4.86
N ILE A 120 10.77 19.94 6.15
CA ILE A 120 11.35 21.05 6.92
C ILE A 120 12.89 20.99 6.89
N THR A 121 13.48 19.79 7.01
CA THR A 121 14.93 19.65 6.91
C THR A 121 15.44 19.96 5.50
N GLY A 122 14.71 19.60 4.44
CA GLY A 122 15.08 19.92 3.07
C GLY A 122 15.08 21.42 2.78
N LEU A 123 14.19 22.20 3.41
CA LEU A 123 14.16 23.66 3.29
C LEU A 123 15.43 24.36 3.80
N SER A 124 16.27 23.67 4.59
CA SER A 124 17.58 24.20 5.00
C SER A 124 18.56 24.41 3.84
N GLY A 125 18.34 23.75 2.70
CA GLY A 125 19.16 23.94 1.49
C GLY A 125 20.58 23.38 1.57
N PHE A 126 20.90 22.55 2.56
CA PHE A 126 22.24 21.96 2.66
C PHE A 126 22.58 21.09 1.43
N ALA A 127 23.72 21.35 0.80
CA ALA A 127 24.15 20.68 -0.42
C ALA A 127 24.24 19.13 -0.28
N PHE A 128 24.54 18.63 0.91
CA PHE A 128 24.57 17.18 1.16
C PHE A 128 23.19 16.51 0.97
N LEU A 129 22.09 17.23 1.25
CA LEU A 129 20.72 16.72 1.11
C LEU A 129 20.30 16.50 -0.34
N GLN A 130 21.04 17.03 -1.32
CA GLN A 130 20.81 16.77 -2.74
C GLN A 130 21.07 15.30 -3.13
N HIS A 131 21.82 14.55 -2.30
CA HIS A 131 22.04 13.12 -2.49
C HIS A 131 20.90 12.26 -1.92
N ALA A 132 19.82 12.87 -1.38
CA ALA A 132 18.69 12.14 -0.81
C ALA A 132 18.04 11.18 -1.82
N THR A 133 17.97 11.55 -3.10
CA THR A 133 17.41 10.70 -4.16
C THR A 133 18.26 9.44 -4.42
N GLN A 134 19.59 9.58 -4.48
CA GLN A 134 20.45 8.40 -4.63
C GLN A 134 20.40 7.51 -3.39
N ALA A 135 20.37 8.13 -2.20
CA ALA A 135 20.20 7.38 -0.96
C ALA A 135 18.85 6.65 -0.93
N SER A 136 17.76 7.24 -1.42
CA SER A 136 16.45 6.61 -1.48
C SER A 136 16.42 5.42 -2.43
N GLU A 137 17.10 5.48 -3.58
CA GLU A 137 17.22 4.37 -4.52
C GLU A 137 17.92 3.14 -3.88
N PHE A 138 19.09 3.31 -3.27
CA PHE A 138 19.78 2.21 -2.58
C PHE A 138 18.95 1.66 -1.42
N THR A 139 18.28 2.56 -0.70
CA THR A 139 17.40 2.18 0.40
C THR A 139 16.19 1.38 -0.09
N LEU A 140 15.63 1.71 -1.27
CA LEU A 140 14.56 0.96 -1.93
C LEU A 140 15.02 -0.45 -2.32
N ILE A 141 16.20 -0.59 -2.94
CA ILE A 141 16.74 -1.90 -3.34
C ILE A 141 16.90 -2.81 -2.11
N PHE A 142 17.44 -2.25 -1.02
CA PHE A 142 17.58 -2.99 0.23
C PHE A 142 16.23 -3.31 0.88
N LEU A 143 15.27 -2.38 0.86
CA LEU A 143 13.89 -2.62 1.31
C LEU A 143 13.27 -3.79 0.53
N LEU A 144 13.36 -3.79 -0.79
CA LEU A 144 12.77 -4.83 -1.65
C LEU A 144 13.39 -6.20 -1.39
N LEU A 145 14.70 -6.27 -1.14
CA LEU A 145 15.35 -7.49 -0.69
C LEU A 145 14.73 -8.00 0.61
N LEU A 146 14.63 -7.15 1.63
CA LEU A 146 14.06 -7.54 2.93
C LEU A 146 12.57 -7.91 2.83
N VAL A 147 11.81 -7.22 1.99
CA VAL A 147 10.41 -7.55 1.68
C VAL A 147 10.33 -8.94 1.05
N GLY A 148 11.20 -9.26 0.10
CA GLY A 148 11.26 -10.60 -0.51
C GLY A 148 11.45 -11.68 0.55
N ILE A 149 12.41 -11.46 1.46
CA ILE A 149 12.67 -12.37 2.59
C ILE A 149 11.44 -12.48 3.50
N GLN A 150 10.78 -11.36 3.82
CA GLN A 150 9.58 -11.35 4.66
C GLN A 150 8.44 -12.13 4.01
N LEU A 151 8.19 -11.93 2.72
CA LEU A 151 7.15 -12.62 1.97
C LEU A 151 7.38 -14.14 1.94
N ARG A 152 8.63 -14.57 1.71
CA ARG A 152 8.99 -16.01 1.77
C ARG A 152 8.73 -16.63 3.13
N ASN A 153 9.03 -15.88 4.18
CA ASN A 153 8.98 -16.35 5.56
C ASN A 153 7.69 -15.93 6.29
N SER A 154 6.68 -15.47 5.55
CA SER A 154 5.35 -15.10 6.08
C SER A 154 4.54 -16.29 6.60
N GLY A 155 4.98 -17.52 6.33
CA GLY A 155 4.26 -18.75 6.67
C GLY A 155 3.08 -19.05 5.75
N MET A 156 2.84 -18.22 4.73
CA MET A 156 1.78 -18.41 3.74
C MET A 156 2.15 -19.49 2.71
N THR A 157 1.36 -20.56 2.69
CA THR A 157 1.50 -21.66 1.73
C THR A 157 0.48 -21.54 0.61
N LEU A 158 0.80 -22.04 -0.59
CA LEU A 158 -0.15 -22.19 -1.70
C LEU A 158 -1.43 -22.93 -1.26
N ARG A 159 -1.29 -23.91 -0.37
CA ARG A 159 -2.42 -24.64 0.21
C ARG A 159 -3.39 -23.72 0.96
N GLN A 160 -2.89 -22.79 1.77
CA GLN A 160 -3.74 -21.84 2.51
C GLN A 160 -4.46 -20.85 1.59
N ILE A 161 -3.80 -20.43 0.49
CA ILE A 161 -4.42 -19.59 -0.54
C ILE A 161 -5.58 -20.34 -1.22
N VAL A 162 -5.35 -21.60 -1.60
CA VAL A 162 -6.36 -22.46 -2.24
C VAL A 162 -7.50 -22.80 -1.27
N LEU A 163 -7.21 -23.00 0.02
CA LEU A 163 -8.20 -23.25 1.07
C LEU A 163 -9.12 -22.03 1.28
N ASN A 164 -8.57 -20.82 1.28
CA ASN A 164 -9.33 -19.59 1.49
C ASN A 164 -9.69 -18.91 0.16
N ARG A 165 -10.47 -19.59 -0.67
CA ARG A 165 -10.94 -19.06 -1.97
C ARG A 165 -11.62 -17.70 -1.85
N ARG A 166 -12.32 -17.44 -0.74
CA ARG A 166 -12.99 -16.15 -0.48
C ARG A 166 -12.02 -14.98 -0.47
N GLY A 167 -10.91 -15.09 0.26
CA GLY A 167 -9.87 -14.05 0.29
C GLY A 167 -9.26 -13.79 -1.09
N ALA A 168 -9.00 -14.87 -1.84
CA ALA A 168 -8.47 -14.77 -3.21
C ALA A 168 -9.45 -14.11 -4.19
N ILE A 169 -10.74 -14.44 -4.13
CA ILE A 169 -11.78 -13.82 -4.99
C ILE A 169 -11.90 -12.33 -4.68
N VAL A 170 -11.93 -11.96 -3.40
CA VAL A 170 -11.98 -10.54 -2.99
C VAL A 170 -10.72 -9.81 -3.48
N ALA A 171 -9.54 -10.42 -3.38
CA ALA A 171 -8.29 -9.82 -3.84
C ALA A 171 -8.31 -9.59 -5.36
N ALA A 172 -8.76 -10.58 -6.13
CA ALA A 172 -8.90 -10.45 -7.59
C ALA A 172 -9.90 -9.33 -7.96
N ALA A 173 -11.02 -9.23 -7.24
CA ALA A 173 -11.99 -8.16 -7.44
C ALA A 173 -11.37 -6.78 -7.14
N VAL A 174 -10.62 -6.64 -6.04
CA VAL A 174 -9.91 -5.39 -5.68
C VAL A 174 -8.85 -5.02 -6.71
N VAL A 175 -8.07 -5.97 -7.23
CA VAL A 175 -7.09 -5.71 -8.29
C VAL A 175 -7.78 -5.15 -9.52
N ALA A 176 -8.79 -5.86 -10.04
CA ALA A 176 -9.48 -5.46 -11.27
C ALA A 176 -10.17 -4.10 -11.12
N SER A 177 -10.87 -3.88 -10.00
CA SER A 177 -11.58 -2.62 -9.75
C SER A 177 -10.66 -1.45 -9.40
N SER A 178 -9.51 -1.69 -8.75
CA SER A 178 -8.51 -0.64 -8.51
C SER A 178 -7.85 -0.22 -9.83
N LEU A 179 -7.53 -1.16 -10.72
CA LEU A 179 -6.99 -0.84 -12.05
C LEU A 179 -8.01 -0.05 -12.89
N LEU A 180 -9.30 -0.42 -12.84
CA LEU A 180 -10.36 0.38 -13.45
C LEU A 180 -10.43 1.80 -12.84
N GLY A 181 -10.32 1.91 -11.51
CA GLY A 181 -10.23 3.20 -10.83
C GLY A 181 -9.02 4.03 -11.29
N GLY A 182 -7.88 3.40 -11.55
CA GLY A 182 -6.69 4.02 -12.14
C GLY A 182 -6.91 4.49 -13.59
N LEU A 183 -7.63 3.73 -14.41
CA LEU A 183 -8.02 4.17 -15.76
C LEU A 183 -8.92 5.41 -15.70
N ILE A 184 -9.89 5.42 -14.78
CA ILE A 184 -10.78 6.56 -14.58
C ILE A 184 -9.99 7.77 -14.07
N SER A 185 -9.10 7.59 -13.09
CA SER A 185 -8.28 8.69 -12.59
C SER A 185 -7.33 9.24 -13.65
N SER A 186 -6.77 8.40 -14.54
CA SER A 186 -6.00 8.84 -15.71
C SER A 186 -6.79 9.82 -16.58
N LEU A 187 -8.04 9.47 -16.92
CA LEU A 187 -8.91 10.31 -17.74
C LEU A 187 -9.26 11.63 -17.04
N LEU A 188 -9.57 11.59 -15.74
CA LEU A 188 -9.94 12.77 -14.97
C LEU A 188 -8.75 13.72 -14.72
N LEU A 189 -7.55 13.18 -14.55
CA LEU A 189 -6.35 13.93 -14.21
C LEU A 189 -5.51 14.32 -15.43
N GLY A 190 -5.81 13.74 -16.61
CA GLY A 190 -4.97 13.88 -17.80
C GLY A 190 -3.58 13.24 -17.65
N LEU A 191 -3.41 12.31 -16.70
CA LEU A 191 -2.16 11.58 -16.48
C LEU A 191 -2.01 10.46 -17.51
N PRO A 192 -0.77 10.11 -17.92
CA PRO A 192 -0.53 8.91 -18.70
C PRO A 192 -1.14 7.68 -18.02
N VAL A 193 -1.78 6.82 -18.81
CA VAL A 193 -2.49 5.62 -18.31
C VAL A 193 -1.58 4.76 -17.44
N LYS A 194 -0.33 4.54 -17.87
CA LYS A 194 0.68 3.80 -17.10
C LYS A 194 0.90 4.38 -15.70
N THR A 195 1.06 5.71 -15.60
CA THR A 195 1.29 6.41 -14.32
C THR A 195 0.12 6.22 -13.36
N ALA A 196 -1.12 6.39 -13.84
CA ALA A 196 -2.30 6.22 -13.00
C ALA A 196 -2.53 4.75 -12.59
N LEU A 197 -2.24 3.79 -13.48
CA LEU A 197 -2.30 2.36 -13.15
C LEU A 197 -1.23 1.96 -12.13
N ALA A 198 -0.02 2.54 -12.22
CA ALA A 198 1.02 2.37 -11.21
C ALA A 198 0.54 2.90 -9.84
N MET A 199 -0.06 4.10 -9.81
CA MET A 199 -0.60 4.70 -8.58
C MET A 199 -1.74 3.86 -7.97
N ALA A 200 -2.55 3.20 -8.78
CA ALA A 200 -3.63 2.34 -8.30
C ALA A 200 -3.16 0.98 -7.75
N SER A 201 -1.97 0.54 -8.18
CA SER A 201 -1.41 -0.79 -7.90
C SER A 201 -0.75 -0.93 -6.54
N GLY A 202 -0.68 0.14 -5.73
CA GLY A 202 -0.16 0.06 -4.36
C GLY A 202 -1.09 -0.66 -3.38
N PHE A 203 -2.38 -0.77 -3.70
CA PHE A 203 -3.41 -1.47 -2.91
C PHE A 203 -3.42 -1.15 -1.39
N GLY A 204 -3.07 0.09 -1.00
CA GLY A 204 -2.98 0.49 0.41
C GLY A 204 -1.58 0.36 1.02
N TRP A 205 -0.59 -0.18 0.30
CA TRP A 205 0.80 -0.24 0.76
C TRP A 205 1.55 1.06 0.46
N TYR A 206 1.20 2.13 1.19
CA TYR A 206 1.71 3.47 0.96
C TYR A 206 3.24 3.59 1.02
N SER A 207 3.91 2.79 1.84
CA SER A 207 5.35 2.91 2.04
C SER A 207 6.14 2.43 0.83
N LEU A 208 5.66 1.37 0.16
CA LEU A 208 6.25 0.87 -1.07
C LEU A 208 5.83 1.72 -2.28
N SER A 209 4.56 2.11 -2.37
CA SER A 209 4.08 2.89 -3.51
C SER A 209 4.70 4.28 -3.56
N GLY A 210 4.88 4.95 -2.42
CA GLY A 210 5.52 6.26 -2.36
C GLY A 210 6.93 6.28 -2.94
N ILE A 211 7.76 5.35 -2.52
CA ILE A 211 9.17 5.28 -2.94
C ILE A 211 9.33 4.80 -4.38
N LEU A 212 8.65 3.71 -4.75
CA LEU A 212 8.80 3.12 -6.08
C LEU A 212 8.35 4.10 -7.16
N LEU A 213 7.26 4.83 -6.92
CA LEU A 213 6.77 5.83 -7.86
C LEU A 213 7.57 7.14 -7.80
N THR A 214 8.23 7.46 -6.68
CA THR A 214 9.20 8.57 -6.63
C THR A 214 10.37 8.30 -7.56
N GLU A 215 10.94 7.09 -7.51
CA GLU A 215 12.03 6.70 -8.40
C GLU A 215 11.60 6.61 -9.88
N ALA A 216 10.38 6.12 -10.14
CA ALA A 216 9.91 5.91 -11.52
C ALA A 216 9.33 7.17 -12.21
N TYR A 217 8.66 8.05 -11.46
CA TYR A 217 7.88 9.16 -12.00
C TYR A 217 8.15 10.50 -11.29
N GLY A 218 9.07 10.53 -10.33
CA GLY A 218 9.46 11.72 -9.58
C GLY A 218 8.65 11.97 -8.30
N PRO A 219 9.11 12.92 -7.45
CA PRO A 219 8.60 13.11 -6.09
C PRO A 219 7.12 13.49 -6.02
N VAL A 220 6.57 14.17 -7.04
CA VAL A 220 5.17 14.58 -7.09
C VAL A 220 4.26 13.35 -7.20
N ILE A 221 4.51 12.47 -8.17
CA ILE A 221 3.71 11.26 -8.38
C ILE A 221 3.91 10.27 -7.23
N GLY A 222 5.15 10.09 -6.76
CA GLY A 222 5.44 9.26 -5.60
C GLY A 222 4.69 9.73 -4.35
N SER A 223 4.72 11.03 -4.05
CA SER A 223 3.98 11.58 -2.91
C SER A 223 2.46 11.44 -3.08
N ALA A 224 1.94 11.67 -4.29
CA ALA A 224 0.52 11.45 -4.58
C ALA A 224 0.09 9.99 -4.37
N ALA A 225 0.93 9.03 -4.77
CA ALA A 225 0.70 7.60 -4.54
C ALA A 225 0.73 7.23 -3.05
N PHE A 226 1.71 7.74 -2.30
CA PHE A 226 1.79 7.59 -0.86
C PHE A 226 0.52 8.08 -0.17
N PHE A 227 0.10 9.32 -0.44
CA PHE A 227 -1.11 9.88 0.16
C PHE A 227 -2.37 9.16 -0.30
N ASN A 228 -2.40 8.67 -1.53
CA ASN A 228 -3.51 7.87 -2.05
C ASN A 228 -3.69 6.59 -1.22
N ASP A 229 -2.63 5.80 -1.06
CA ASP A 229 -2.72 4.55 -0.31
C ASP A 229 -2.89 4.77 1.20
N LEU A 230 -2.29 5.82 1.76
CA LEU A 230 -2.49 6.19 3.17
C LEU A 230 -3.96 6.59 3.42
N ALA A 231 -4.55 7.42 2.55
CA ALA A 231 -5.94 7.81 2.68
C ALA A 231 -6.87 6.60 2.57
N ARG A 232 -6.58 5.66 1.65
CA ARG A 232 -7.34 4.40 1.54
C ARG A 232 -7.31 3.59 2.82
N GLU A 233 -6.14 3.46 3.47
CA GLU A 233 -6.01 2.77 4.76
C GLU A 233 -6.84 3.48 5.85
N LEU A 234 -6.68 4.80 6.00
CA LEU A 234 -7.39 5.59 7.02
C LEU A 234 -8.92 5.49 6.83
N ILE A 235 -9.39 5.62 5.59
CA ILE A 235 -10.81 5.49 5.25
C ILE A 235 -11.29 4.06 5.55
N ALA A 236 -10.52 3.02 5.21
CA ALA A 236 -10.88 1.64 5.50
C ALA A 236 -11.05 1.42 7.01
N ILE A 237 -10.07 1.82 7.85
CA ILE A 237 -10.15 1.69 9.31
C ILE A 237 -11.44 2.30 9.87
N MET A 238 -11.85 3.46 9.35
CA MET A 238 -13.07 4.12 9.78
C MET A 238 -14.34 3.41 9.32
N LEU A 239 -14.34 2.84 8.11
CA LEU A 239 -15.53 2.23 7.50
C LEU A 239 -15.76 0.76 7.88
N ILE A 240 -14.73 -0.01 8.26
CA ILE A 240 -14.83 -1.45 8.56
C ILE A 240 -16.01 -1.78 9.51
N PRO A 241 -16.18 -1.15 10.69
CA PRO A 241 -17.22 -1.57 11.63
C PRO A 241 -18.65 -1.44 11.08
N GLY A 242 -18.88 -0.43 10.22
CA GLY A 242 -20.17 -0.23 9.55
C GLY A 242 -20.36 -1.19 8.38
N LEU A 243 -19.30 -1.39 7.58
CA LEU A 243 -19.35 -2.23 6.39
C LEU A 243 -19.51 -3.70 6.72
N VAL A 244 -18.86 -4.22 7.76
CA VAL A 244 -18.94 -5.65 8.12
C VAL A 244 -20.39 -6.10 8.39
N ARG A 245 -21.24 -5.20 8.90
CA ARG A 245 -22.67 -5.49 9.15
C ARG A 245 -23.49 -5.62 7.87
N ARG A 246 -23.05 -4.98 6.78
CA ARG A 246 -23.77 -4.93 5.49
C ARG A 246 -23.15 -5.85 4.43
N SER A 247 -21.83 -5.86 4.34
CA SER A 247 -21.04 -6.58 3.34
C SER A 247 -19.65 -6.87 3.90
N ARG A 248 -19.42 -8.15 4.26
CA ARG A 248 -18.10 -8.61 4.72
C ARG A 248 -17.07 -8.52 3.61
N SER A 249 -17.47 -8.79 2.36
CA SER A 249 -16.57 -8.69 1.20
C SER A 249 -16.12 -7.25 0.96
N THR A 250 -17.02 -6.27 1.13
CA THR A 250 -16.66 -4.84 1.01
C THR A 250 -15.77 -4.40 2.16
N ALA A 251 -16.08 -4.80 3.39
CA ALA A 251 -15.22 -4.48 4.53
C ALA A 251 -13.80 -5.02 4.37
N LEU A 252 -13.67 -6.29 3.97
CA LEU A 252 -12.38 -6.91 3.71
C LEU A 252 -11.66 -6.24 2.53
N GLY A 253 -12.33 -6.09 1.38
CA GLY A 253 -11.68 -5.62 0.16
C GLY A 253 -11.20 -4.17 0.23
N LEU A 254 -11.92 -3.27 0.91
CA LEU A 254 -11.48 -1.88 1.08
C LEU A 254 -10.19 -1.75 1.91
N CYS A 255 -9.88 -2.74 2.75
CA CYS A 255 -8.62 -2.74 3.50
C CYS A 255 -7.39 -2.92 2.60
N GLY A 256 -7.55 -3.50 1.41
CA GLY A 256 -6.41 -3.78 0.52
C GLY A 256 -5.34 -4.65 1.19
N ALA A 257 -4.07 -4.37 0.89
CA ALA A 257 -2.90 -5.07 1.44
C ALA A 257 -2.88 -5.05 2.97
N THR A 258 -3.38 -3.97 3.58
CA THR A 258 -3.36 -3.74 5.04
C THR A 258 -4.26 -4.70 5.84
N SER A 259 -5.06 -5.52 5.14
CA SER A 259 -5.94 -6.53 5.74
C SER A 259 -5.23 -7.63 6.50
N MET A 260 -3.94 -7.87 6.22
CA MET A 260 -3.15 -8.89 6.92
C MET A 260 -2.40 -8.36 8.15
N ASP A 261 -2.34 -7.04 8.35
CA ASP A 261 -1.58 -6.40 9.42
C ASP A 261 -2.34 -5.25 10.11
N PHE A 262 -2.32 -4.03 9.57
CA PHE A 262 -2.82 -2.82 10.23
C PHE A 262 -4.32 -2.84 10.46
N THR A 263 -5.11 -3.28 9.47
CA THR A 263 -6.57 -3.33 9.59
C THR A 263 -7.07 -4.66 10.15
N LEU A 264 -6.18 -5.67 10.30
CA LEU A 264 -6.54 -7.00 10.78
C LEU A 264 -7.20 -6.97 12.17
N PRO A 265 -6.71 -6.23 13.18
CA PRO A 265 -7.37 -6.17 14.49
C PRO A 265 -8.79 -5.61 14.41
N VAL A 266 -9.04 -4.62 13.54
CA VAL A 266 -10.36 -4.02 13.36
C VAL A 266 -11.30 -5.01 12.66
N LEU A 267 -10.81 -5.69 11.61
CA LEU A 267 -11.53 -6.75 10.91
C LEU A 267 -11.89 -7.91 11.85
N GLN A 268 -10.94 -8.34 12.69
CA GLN A 268 -11.13 -9.41 13.64
C GLN A 268 -12.20 -9.07 14.68
N ARG A 269 -12.11 -7.89 15.32
CA ARG A 269 -13.08 -7.47 16.35
C ARG A 269 -14.45 -7.12 15.79
N SER A 270 -14.51 -6.66 14.53
CA SER A 270 -15.78 -6.31 13.88
C SER A 270 -16.47 -7.49 13.20
N GLY A 271 -15.70 -8.42 12.61
CA GLY A 271 -16.20 -9.49 11.74
C GLY A 271 -15.97 -10.91 12.23
N GLY A 272 -15.27 -11.07 13.34
CA GLY A 272 -14.98 -12.35 13.99
C GLY A 272 -13.74 -13.05 13.44
N LEU A 273 -13.30 -14.08 14.18
CA LEU A 273 -12.10 -14.86 13.85
C LEU A 273 -12.17 -15.56 12.49
N GLU A 274 -13.36 -15.81 11.97
CA GLU A 274 -13.54 -16.46 10.66
C GLU A 274 -13.14 -15.57 9.48
N LEU A 275 -13.11 -14.25 9.67
CA LEU A 275 -12.65 -13.31 8.64
C LEU A 275 -11.12 -13.29 8.53
N VAL A 276 -10.41 -13.70 9.59
CA VAL A 276 -8.94 -13.60 9.71
C VAL A 276 -8.21 -14.39 8.61
N PRO A 277 -8.51 -15.69 8.34
CA PRO A 277 -7.80 -16.43 7.30
C PRO A 277 -7.96 -15.79 5.91
N ALA A 278 -9.17 -15.33 5.59
CA ALA A 278 -9.43 -14.65 4.33
C ALA A 278 -8.75 -13.27 4.26
N ALA A 279 -8.67 -12.55 5.37
CA ALA A 279 -7.97 -11.27 5.46
C ALA A 279 -6.47 -11.43 5.23
N ILE A 280 -5.86 -12.44 5.83
CA ILE A 280 -4.45 -12.77 5.62
C ILE A 280 -4.18 -13.14 4.15
N VAL A 281 -5.02 -14.00 3.56
CA VAL A 281 -4.86 -14.41 2.15
C VAL A 281 -5.05 -13.24 1.20
N HIS A 282 -6.06 -12.41 1.45
CA HIS A 282 -6.35 -11.21 0.68
C HIS A 282 -5.17 -10.23 0.71
N GLY A 283 -4.71 -9.86 1.92
CA GLY A 283 -3.57 -8.95 2.09
C GLY A 283 -2.30 -9.50 1.47
N PHE A 284 -2.00 -10.79 1.67
CA PHE A 284 -0.83 -11.43 1.09
C PHE A 284 -0.82 -11.39 -0.44
N ILE A 285 -1.94 -11.69 -1.10
CA ILE A 285 -2.04 -11.63 -2.57
C ILE A 285 -1.79 -10.21 -3.06
N LEU A 286 -2.41 -9.21 -2.42
CA LEU A 286 -2.24 -7.82 -2.81
C LEU A 286 -0.81 -7.32 -2.58
N SER A 287 -0.18 -7.68 -1.46
CA SER A 287 1.22 -7.36 -1.17
C SER A 287 2.20 -8.04 -2.14
N LEU A 288 1.87 -9.24 -2.64
CA LEU A 288 2.68 -9.90 -3.66
C LEU A 288 2.53 -9.22 -5.03
N LEU A 289 1.31 -8.83 -5.40
CA LEU A 289 1.00 -8.22 -6.69
C LEU A 289 1.44 -6.75 -6.77
N ALA A 290 1.40 -6.01 -5.67
CA ALA A 290 1.71 -4.59 -5.62
C ALA A 290 3.07 -4.23 -6.25
N PRO A 291 4.23 -4.76 -5.79
CA PRO A 291 5.52 -4.44 -6.39
C PRO A 291 5.60 -4.85 -7.87
N VAL A 292 4.99 -5.98 -8.24
CA VAL A 292 5.01 -6.51 -9.62
C VAL A 292 4.24 -5.59 -10.56
N LEU A 293 3.01 -5.21 -10.21
CA LEU A 293 2.17 -4.35 -11.03
C LEU A 293 2.72 -2.93 -11.08
N MET A 294 3.17 -2.37 -9.95
CA MET A 294 3.83 -1.06 -9.94
C MET A 294 5.06 -1.06 -10.84
N ALA A 295 5.96 -2.05 -10.72
CA ALA A 295 7.12 -2.15 -11.60
C ALA A 295 6.71 -2.29 -13.07
N PHE A 296 5.72 -3.13 -13.38
CA PHE A 296 5.24 -3.36 -14.74
C PHE A 296 4.71 -2.08 -15.40
N PHE A 297 3.91 -1.29 -14.67
CA PHE A 297 3.40 -0.03 -15.20
C PHE A 297 4.46 1.08 -15.23
N SER A 298 5.41 1.06 -14.31
CA SER A 298 6.58 1.94 -14.27
C SER A 298 7.66 1.62 -15.32
N ALA A 299 7.58 0.47 -15.99
CA ALA A 299 8.54 0.12 -17.03
C ALA A 299 8.31 0.94 -18.31
N TYR A 300 9.32 1.75 -18.64
CA TYR A 300 9.44 2.52 -19.89
C TYR A 300 9.91 1.62 -21.04
#